data_AF-A0A3A6NI40-F1
#
_entry.id   AF-A0A3A6NI40-F1
#
_cell.length_a   1.000
_cell.length_b   1.000
_cell.length_c   1.000
_cell.angle_alpha   90.00
_cell.angle_beta   90.00
_cell.angle_gamma   90.00
#
_symmetry.space_group_name_H-M   'P 1'
#
loop_
_entity.id
_entity.type
_entity.pdbx_description
1 polymer ?
#
loop_
_entity_poly.entity_id
_entity_poly.type
_entity_poly.pdbx_seq_one_letter_code
_entity_poly.pdbx_strand_id
1 'polypeptide(L)'
;MLTVLLGLVACGGDEGEPTPVPTDTPTASISGVSEVTLNAGDTFDPLEGVTATDSVTGNITSSIVVEGVANLNLSTAGNYTLTYKVTGSDGKEVTVTRLIVVLTASGCGVHQELVNGICVDIPATVIRIMHGAPYEVDPFDANYSGTEQLAKQERQTQVEEQFNVDIQYLPYPANAPWGPDRVNAIIQSSISGDHLSEIYWSVSDWIQQLVLGEAIVSVDQYMSTIGENIDPSYQEIGSYRDSVYGFEVGKLTVDAGLYYNADLVASLGVDNPTELFLDGNWTWSTFETWATAVQTALNSLGPDRYALGGMPSYYAENMVPLNGGSLINKDTGRVAFAQNPALATYDFINSLYVKGLFEPTPQYDAGSPTWMAGQVALHPGQLWFVTADNRWGGLPFELGFVPYPQSDTYVGDYVSPISGVALYHIASGMTPEKEELVFEVWNALQLWKTDQQYADEFELTLMTKFDQESYVEAYLAIYDKIYLDLINAVGIGAYGENGWRRNINLGIREGTSRTLMDQIKPIYDAALEDYLGN
;
A
#
# COMPACT_ATOMS: atom_id res chain seq x y z
N MET A 1 49.32 -42.62 4.00
CA MET A 1 50.14 -43.60 4.76
C MET A 1 50.87 -42.84 5.86
N LEU A 2 50.32 -42.76 7.07
CA LEU A 2 51.02 -42.97 8.34
C LEU A 2 50.00 -42.91 9.47
N THR A 3 49.81 -44.05 10.10
CA THR A 3 48.97 -44.32 11.26
C THR A 3 49.71 -43.89 12.51
N VAL A 4 49.06 -43.21 13.47
CA VAL A 4 49.50 -43.21 14.88
C VAL A 4 48.29 -43.42 15.78
N LEU A 5 48.55 -44.23 16.80
CA LEU A 5 47.68 -45.03 17.63
C LEU A 5 47.07 -44.26 18.83
N LEU A 6 45.97 -44.82 19.32
CA LEU A 6 45.22 -44.53 20.55
C LEU A 6 46.06 -44.23 21.80
N GLY A 7 45.50 -43.37 22.65
CA GLY A 7 45.62 -43.43 24.11
C GLY A 7 44.27 -43.11 24.77
N LEU A 8 43.54 -44.14 25.20
CA LEU A 8 42.42 -44.02 26.14
C LEU A 8 42.99 -43.73 27.54
N VAL A 9 42.42 -42.75 28.24
CA VAL A 9 42.39 -42.71 29.70
C VAL A 9 40.94 -42.50 30.11
N ALA A 10 40.39 -43.47 30.84
CA ALA A 10 39.09 -43.41 31.48
C ALA A 10 39.29 -43.30 32.99
N CYS A 11 38.68 -42.27 33.58
CA CYS A 11 38.20 -42.14 34.98
C CYS A 11 37.04 -41.13 34.85
N GLY A 12 35.80 -41.34 35.27
CA GLY A 12 35.24 -42.22 36.27
C GLY A 12 34.44 -41.36 37.26
N GLY A 13 33.10 -41.28 37.08
CA GLY A 13 32.12 -40.91 38.11
C GLY A 13 31.61 -39.46 38.09
N ASP A 14 30.43 -39.24 37.48
CA ASP A 14 29.17 -39.01 38.21
C ASP A 14 28.04 -38.94 37.15
N GLU A 15 27.33 -40.06 36.94
CA GLU A 15 26.13 -40.06 36.10
C GLU A 15 24.98 -39.44 36.91
N GLY A 16 24.87 -38.12 36.83
CA GLY A 16 23.63 -37.45 37.19
C GLY A 16 22.52 -37.98 36.28
N GLU A 17 21.44 -38.49 36.88
CA GLU A 17 20.21 -38.80 36.15
C GLU A 17 19.87 -37.63 35.22
N PRO A 18 19.53 -37.87 33.94
CA PRO A 18 19.07 -36.78 33.08
C PRO A 18 17.80 -36.23 33.69
N THR A 19 17.87 -35.01 34.23
CA THR A 19 16.68 -34.24 34.59
C THR A 19 15.77 -34.20 33.35
N PRO A 20 14.49 -34.58 33.46
CA PRO A 20 13.61 -34.62 32.31
C PRO A 20 13.55 -33.21 31.71
N VAL A 21 13.86 -33.10 30.42
CA VAL A 21 13.62 -31.87 29.65
C VAL A 21 12.13 -31.54 29.82
N PRO A 22 11.75 -30.34 30.28
CA PRO A 22 10.35 -29.95 30.34
C PRO A 22 9.81 -30.02 28.91
N THR A 23 8.88 -30.94 28.66
CA THR A 23 8.15 -30.98 27.39
C THR A 23 7.27 -29.73 27.34
N ASP A 24 7.42 -28.93 26.29
CA ASP A 24 6.65 -27.70 26.06
C ASP A 24 5.17 -27.99 25.69
N THR A 25 4.74 -29.24 25.78
CA THR A 25 3.37 -29.68 25.54
C THR A 25 2.43 -29.10 26.61
N PRO A 26 1.30 -28.46 26.22
CA PRO A 26 0.29 -27.97 27.16
C PRO A 26 -0.22 -29.09 28.08
N THR A 27 -0.47 -28.78 29.35
CA THR A 27 -1.04 -29.75 30.30
C THR A 27 -2.51 -30.07 30.04
N ALA A 28 -3.21 -29.21 29.29
CA ALA A 28 -4.60 -29.36 28.90
C ALA A 28 -4.79 -30.10 27.56
N SER A 29 -5.99 -30.64 27.36
CA SER A 29 -6.43 -31.27 26.10
C SER A 29 -7.94 -31.13 25.96
N ILE A 30 -8.43 -30.99 24.72
CA ILE A 30 -9.86 -30.95 24.37
C ILE A 30 -10.19 -32.21 23.54
N SER A 31 -11.35 -32.81 23.76
CA SER A 31 -11.85 -33.99 23.06
C SER A 31 -13.33 -33.85 22.70
N GLY A 32 -13.82 -34.60 21.71
CA GLY A 32 -15.22 -34.57 21.26
C GLY A 32 -15.55 -33.50 20.21
N VAL A 33 -14.53 -32.92 19.57
CA VAL A 33 -14.65 -31.78 18.66
C VAL A 33 -14.72 -32.21 17.18
N SER A 34 -15.45 -33.28 16.88
CA SER A 34 -15.57 -33.79 15.49
C SER A 34 -16.58 -32.99 14.66
N GLU A 35 -16.42 -32.99 13.34
CA GLU A 35 -17.38 -32.41 12.40
C GLU A 35 -18.82 -32.89 12.65
N VAL A 36 -19.79 -32.00 12.43
CA VAL A 36 -21.23 -32.30 12.53
C VAL A 36 -21.94 -31.88 11.26
N THR A 37 -22.78 -32.77 10.74
CA THR A 37 -23.68 -32.48 9.63
C THR A 37 -25.12 -32.38 10.13
N LEU A 38 -25.80 -31.29 9.77
CA LEU A 38 -27.16 -30.94 10.20
C LEU A 38 -28.02 -30.61 8.98
N ASN A 39 -29.33 -30.85 9.06
CA ASN A 39 -30.27 -30.24 8.12
C ASN A 39 -30.61 -28.83 8.58
N ALA A 40 -31.02 -27.97 7.64
CA ALA A 40 -31.51 -26.64 7.97
C ALA A 40 -32.69 -26.71 8.96
N GLY A 41 -32.54 -26.05 10.10
CA GLY A 41 -33.50 -25.99 11.19
C GLY A 41 -33.27 -27.00 12.32
N ASP A 42 -32.29 -27.90 12.20
CA ASP A 42 -31.94 -28.81 13.28
C ASP A 42 -31.41 -28.04 14.50
N THR A 43 -31.62 -28.60 15.69
CA THR A 43 -31.08 -28.06 16.95
C THR A 43 -29.67 -28.56 17.17
N PHE A 44 -28.78 -27.70 17.68
CA PHE A 44 -27.40 -28.05 17.97
C PHE A 44 -26.94 -27.43 19.29
N ASP A 45 -26.33 -28.22 20.16
CA ASP A 45 -25.66 -27.76 21.38
C ASP A 45 -24.13 -27.77 21.16
N PRO A 46 -23.47 -26.60 21.13
CA PRO A 46 -22.02 -26.51 20.92
C PRO A 46 -21.17 -27.31 21.90
N LEU A 47 -21.65 -27.58 23.12
CA LEU A 47 -20.89 -28.30 24.15
C LEU A 47 -21.27 -29.79 24.24
N GLU A 48 -22.24 -30.26 23.46
CA GLU A 48 -22.66 -31.66 23.50
C GLU A 48 -21.49 -32.59 23.11
N GLY A 49 -21.11 -33.45 24.05
CA GLY A 49 -20.03 -34.42 23.89
C GLY A 49 -18.61 -33.86 23.99
N VAL A 50 -18.45 -32.54 24.14
CA VAL A 50 -17.15 -31.88 24.25
C VAL A 50 -16.63 -31.95 25.68
N THR A 51 -15.37 -32.35 25.85
CA THR A 51 -14.73 -32.46 27.16
C THR A 51 -13.33 -31.85 27.14
N ALA A 52 -12.86 -31.34 28.28
CA ALA A 52 -11.49 -30.91 28.46
C ALA A 52 -10.89 -31.48 29.74
N THR A 53 -9.62 -31.90 29.65
CA THR A 53 -8.87 -32.45 30.78
C THR A 53 -7.48 -31.85 30.85
N ASP A 54 -7.06 -31.54 32.08
CA ASP A 54 -5.72 -31.11 32.43
C ASP A 54 -5.03 -32.20 33.25
N SER A 55 -3.79 -32.50 32.89
CA SER A 55 -3.02 -33.58 33.53
C SER A 55 -2.70 -33.34 35.01
N VAL A 56 -2.81 -32.10 35.51
CA VAL A 56 -2.52 -31.73 36.89
C VAL A 56 -3.80 -31.52 37.71
N THR A 57 -4.77 -30.80 37.16
CA THR A 57 -6.00 -30.37 37.85
C THR A 57 -7.23 -31.23 37.53
N GLY A 58 -7.13 -32.14 36.55
CA GLY A 58 -8.18 -33.08 36.20
C GLY A 58 -9.21 -32.49 35.22
N ASN A 59 -10.50 -32.71 35.46
CA ASN A 59 -11.55 -32.27 34.54
C ASN A 59 -11.72 -30.75 34.58
N ILE A 60 -11.50 -30.09 33.45
CA ILE A 60 -11.65 -28.64 33.27
C ILE A 60 -12.68 -28.28 32.19
N THR A 61 -13.59 -29.21 31.86
CA THR A 61 -14.61 -29.05 30.79
C THR A 61 -15.46 -27.79 30.95
N SER A 62 -15.79 -27.39 32.18
CA SER A 62 -16.56 -26.16 32.44
C SER A 62 -15.81 -24.87 32.12
N SER A 63 -14.49 -24.96 31.87
CA SER A 63 -13.63 -23.82 31.53
C SER A 63 -13.46 -23.64 30.03
N ILE A 64 -14.11 -24.49 29.22
CA ILE A 64 -14.10 -24.35 27.75
C ILE A 64 -14.81 -23.06 27.38
N VAL A 65 -14.14 -22.25 26.57
CA VAL A 65 -14.71 -21.09 25.89
C VAL A 65 -14.97 -21.48 24.44
N VAL A 66 -16.21 -21.26 23.96
CA VAL A 66 -16.59 -21.53 22.58
C VAL A 66 -16.81 -20.20 21.86
N GLU A 67 -16.01 -19.95 20.84
CA GLU A 67 -16.13 -18.80 19.95
C GLU A 67 -16.85 -19.22 18.64
N GLY A 68 -17.45 -18.25 17.94
CA GLY A 68 -18.17 -18.48 16.67
C GLY A 68 -19.66 -18.79 16.82
N VAL A 69 -20.17 -19.05 18.03
CA VAL A 69 -21.59 -19.40 18.28
C VAL A 69 -22.55 -18.29 17.81
N ALA A 70 -22.14 -17.02 17.92
CA ALA A 70 -22.96 -15.89 17.47
C ALA A 70 -23.15 -15.84 15.95
N ASN A 71 -22.25 -16.45 15.18
CA ASN A 71 -22.29 -16.49 13.72
C ASN A 71 -22.98 -17.77 13.19
N LEU A 72 -23.34 -18.70 14.08
CA LEU A 72 -23.98 -19.95 13.71
C LEU A 72 -25.45 -19.72 13.34
N ASN A 73 -25.79 -19.87 12.06
CA ASN A 73 -27.16 -19.80 11.57
C ASN A 73 -27.62 -21.16 11.03
N LEU A 74 -28.23 -21.97 11.89
CA LEU A 74 -28.70 -23.31 11.53
C LEU A 74 -29.92 -23.31 10.60
N SER A 75 -30.54 -22.15 10.36
CA SER A 75 -31.68 -22.05 9.43
C SER A 75 -31.26 -21.88 7.98
N THR A 76 -29.97 -21.64 7.72
CA THR A 76 -29.42 -21.41 6.39
C THR A 76 -28.36 -22.47 6.13
N ALA A 77 -28.36 -23.04 4.92
CA ALA A 77 -27.30 -23.95 4.53
C ALA A 77 -25.97 -23.20 4.53
N GLY A 78 -24.94 -23.81 5.10
CA GLY A 78 -23.67 -23.13 5.34
C GLY A 78 -22.70 -24.02 6.08
N ASN A 79 -21.43 -23.70 5.92
CA ASN A 79 -20.35 -24.28 6.70
C ASN A 79 -19.93 -23.26 7.77
N TYR A 80 -20.01 -23.68 9.02
CA TYR A 80 -19.76 -22.82 10.17
C TYR A 80 -18.65 -23.41 11.03
N THR A 81 -17.67 -22.58 11.41
CA THR A 81 -16.57 -23.02 12.26
C THR A 81 -16.76 -22.51 13.68
N LEU A 82 -16.64 -23.41 14.66
CA LEU A 82 -16.59 -23.08 16.07
C LEU A 82 -15.19 -23.32 16.62
N THR A 83 -14.71 -22.42 17.46
CA THR A 83 -13.37 -22.52 18.06
C THR A 83 -13.50 -22.76 19.55
N TYR A 84 -12.90 -23.85 20.02
CA TYR A 84 -12.92 -24.28 21.42
C TYR A 84 -11.57 -23.98 22.04
N LYS A 85 -11.56 -23.19 23.12
CA LYS A 85 -10.36 -22.79 23.85
C LYS A 85 -10.44 -23.25 25.29
N VAL A 86 -9.31 -23.69 25.85
CA VAL A 86 -9.17 -23.95 27.28
C VAL A 86 -7.74 -23.67 27.73
N THR A 87 -7.58 -23.02 28.90
CA THR A 87 -6.26 -22.77 29.49
C THR A 87 -5.93 -23.84 30.52
N GLY A 88 -4.76 -24.46 30.38
CA GLY A 88 -4.22 -25.43 31.32
C GLY A 88 -3.69 -24.80 32.60
N SER A 89 -3.38 -25.65 33.57
CA SER A 89 -2.79 -25.22 34.85
C SER A 89 -1.38 -24.64 34.71
N ASP A 90 -0.71 -24.92 33.61
CA ASP A 90 0.57 -24.33 33.18
C ASP A 90 0.43 -22.93 32.56
N GLY A 91 -0.80 -22.42 32.42
CA GLY A 91 -1.11 -21.13 31.81
C GLY A 91 -1.12 -21.13 30.28
N LYS A 92 -0.95 -22.29 29.63
CA LYS A 92 -0.99 -22.42 28.17
C LYS A 92 -2.40 -22.67 27.67
N GLU A 93 -2.77 -22.03 26.57
CA GLU A 93 -4.06 -22.25 25.91
C GLU A 93 -3.97 -23.39 24.89
N VAL A 94 -5.01 -24.21 24.83
CA VAL A 94 -5.24 -25.22 23.80
C VAL A 94 -6.47 -24.80 23.00
N THR A 95 -6.31 -24.78 21.68
CA THR A 95 -7.35 -24.37 20.72
C THR A 95 -7.63 -25.49 19.74
N VAL A 96 -8.90 -25.84 19.55
CA VAL A 96 -9.37 -26.85 18.58
C VAL A 96 -10.61 -26.31 17.85
N THR A 97 -10.69 -26.49 16.54
CA THR A 97 -11.83 -26.05 15.72
C THR A 97 -12.79 -27.21 15.40
N ARG A 98 -14.08 -26.89 15.23
CA ARG A 98 -15.14 -27.82 14.81
C ARG A 98 -15.85 -27.25 13.60
N LEU A 99 -15.99 -28.03 12.54
CA LEU A 99 -16.81 -27.70 11.38
C LEU A 99 -18.25 -28.18 11.57
N ILE A 100 -19.22 -27.29 11.34
CA ILE A 100 -20.65 -27.57 11.34
C ILE A 100 -21.16 -27.35 9.91
N VAL A 101 -21.60 -28.43 9.27
CA VAL A 101 -22.13 -28.43 7.91
C VAL A 101 -23.65 -28.44 7.97
N VAL A 102 -24.29 -27.35 7.59
CA VAL A 102 -25.74 -27.28 7.43
C VAL A 102 -26.06 -27.54 5.96
N LEU A 103 -26.73 -28.66 5.70
CA LEU A 103 -27.04 -29.13 4.36
C LEU A 103 -28.07 -28.23 3.66
N THR A 104 -27.94 -28.16 2.34
CA THR A 104 -28.93 -27.55 1.44
C THR A 104 -30.21 -28.38 1.40
N ALA A 105 -31.27 -27.84 0.78
CA ALA A 105 -32.54 -28.55 0.58
C ALA A 105 -32.41 -29.85 -0.24
N SER A 106 -31.31 -30.02 -0.99
CA SER A 106 -31.02 -31.25 -1.74
C SER A 106 -30.41 -32.35 -0.86
N GLY A 107 -30.05 -32.04 0.39
CA GLY A 107 -29.32 -32.93 1.30
C GLY A 107 -27.81 -32.97 1.07
N CYS A 108 -27.27 -32.07 0.24
CA CYS A 108 -25.83 -31.94 -0.01
C CYS A 108 -25.24 -30.71 0.70
N GLY A 109 -23.91 -30.69 0.87
CA GLY A 109 -23.19 -29.51 1.36
C GLY A 109 -23.37 -28.29 0.45
N VAL A 110 -22.99 -27.11 0.94
CA VAL A 110 -23.20 -25.84 0.22
C VAL A 110 -22.42 -25.70 -1.08
N HIS A 111 -21.35 -26.46 -1.24
CA HIS A 111 -20.54 -26.50 -2.47
C HIS A 111 -20.71 -27.82 -3.21
N GLN A 112 -21.84 -28.50 -3.01
CA GLN A 112 -22.14 -29.78 -3.62
C GLN A 112 -23.48 -29.75 -4.33
N GLU A 113 -23.57 -30.47 -5.43
CA GLU A 113 -24.81 -30.71 -6.14
C GLU A 113 -25.18 -32.20 -6.17
N LEU A 114 -26.48 -32.47 -6.23
CA LEU A 114 -26.99 -33.83 -6.27
C LEU A 114 -27.01 -34.33 -7.71
N VAL A 115 -26.05 -35.19 -8.07
CA VAL A 115 -25.95 -35.82 -9.40
C VAL A 115 -26.24 -37.30 -9.27
N ASN A 116 -27.34 -37.77 -9.89
CA ASN A 116 -27.78 -39.17 -9.82
C ASN A 116 -27.95 -39.72 -8.38
N GLY A 117 -28.34 -38.87 -7.44
CA GLY A 117 -28.52 -39.25 -6.04
C GLY A 117 -27.24 -39.29 -5.20
N ILE A 118 -26.12 -38.79 -5.73
CA ILE A 118 -24.84 -38.66 -5.04
C ILE A 118 -24.47 -37.18 -4.99
N CYS A 119 -24.05 -36.69 -3.82
CA CYS A 119 -23.51 -35.33 -3.70
C CYS A 119 -22.11 -35.30 -4.33
N VAL A 120 -21.91 -34.39 -5.28
CA VAL A 120 -20.65 -34.18 -6.00
C VAL A 120 -20.23 -32.73 -5.79
N ASP A 121 -18.94 -32.51 -5.54
CA ASP A 121 -18.39 -31.17 -5.35
C ASP A 121 -18.53 -30.34 -6.63
N ILE A 122 -19.04 -29.12 -6.48
CA ILE A 122 -19.09 -28.10 -7.51
C ILE A 122 -17.67 -27.53 -7.62
N PRO A 123 -17.03 -27.57 -8.79
CA PRO A 123 -15.70 -27.00 -8.95
C PRO A 123 -15.66 -25.53 -8.52
N ALA A 124 -14.66 -25.18 -7.71
CA ALA A 124 -14.46 -23.81 -7.27
C ALA A 124 -14.21 -22.89 -8.48
N THR A 125 -14.78 -21.69 -8.43
CA THR A 125 -14.54 -20.71 -9.47
C THR A 125 -13.22 -19.99 -9.20
N VAL A 126 -12.28 -20.06 -10.14
CA VAL A 126 -10.99 -19.36 -9.99
C VAL A 126 -11.22 -17.84 -10.03
N ILE A 127 -10.55 -17.11 -9.14
CA ILE A 127 -10.44 -15.65 -9.14
C ILE A 127 -8.95 -15.29 -9.07
N ARG A 128 -8.44 -14.75 -10.16
CA ARG A 128 -7.06 -14.27 -10.26
C ARG A 128 -7.00 -12.80 -9.86
N ILE A 129 -6.03 -12.47 -9.03
CA ILE A 129 -5.67 -11.11 -8.62
C ILE A 129 -4.25 -10.85 -9.08
N MET A 130 -4.10 -9.96 -10.07
CA MET A 130 -2.79 -9.66 -10.63
C MET A 130 -2.18 -8.46 -9.93
N HIS A 131 -0.98 -8.63 -9.38
CA HIS A 131 -0.29 -7.64 -8.57
C HIS A 131 1.15 -7.40 -9.03
N GLY A 132 1.68 -6.20 -8.77
CA GLY A 132 3.08 -5.87 -9.07
C GLY A 132 4.08 -6.64 -8.20
N ALA A 133 3.65 -6.98 -6.99
CA ALA A 133 4.41 -7.73 -5.99
C ALA A 133 3.46 -8.72 -5.27
N PRO A 134 3.21 -9.92 -5.82
CA PRO A 134 2.29 -10.88 -5.20
C PRO A 134 2.68 -11.23 -3.75
N TYR A 135 3.98 -11.29 -3.43
CA TYR A 135 4.47 -11.56 -2.09
C TYR A 135 4.07 -10.52 -1.02
N GLU A 136 3.54 -9.36 -1.41
CA GLU A 136 3.00 -8.36 -0.47
C GLU A 136 1.52 -8.62 -0.12
N VAL A 137 0.80 -9.33 -1.00
CA VAL A 137 -0.66 -9.48 -0.95
C VAL A 137 -1.15 -10.92 -0.82
N ASP A 138 -0.35 -11.90 -1.23
CA ASP A 138 -0.61 -13.34 -1.08
C ASP A 138 -0.15 -13.82 0.29
N PRO A 139 -1.05 -14.04 1.26
CA PRO A 139 -0.67 -14.39 2.61
C PRO A 139 -0.09 -15.82 2.71
N PHE A 140 -0.18 -16.64 1.64
CA PHE A 140 0.40 -17.97 1.56
C PHE A 140 1.76 -18.00 0.83
N ASP A 141 2.23 -16.89 0.28
CA ASP A 141 3.58 -16.80 -0.30
C ASP A 141 4.64 -17.08 0.78
N ALA A 142 5.64 -17.89 0.44
CA ALA A 142 6.72 -18.26 1.34
C ALA A 142 7.59 -17.05 1.78
N ASN A 143 7.61 -15.98 0.99
CA ASN A 143 8.31 -14.74 1.27
C ASN A 143 7.35 -13.59 1.59
N TYR A 144 6.17 -13.90 2.13
CA TYR A 144 5.18 -12.88 2.47
C TYR A 144 5.78 -11.74 3.29
N SER A 145 5.65 -10.51 2.79
CA SER A 145 6.20 -9.30 3.43
C SER A 145 5.14 -8.34 3.96
N GLY A 146 3.86 -8.66 3.78
CA GLY A 146 2.77 -7.87 4.32
C GLY A 146 2.54 -8.10 5.81
N THR A 147 1.62 -7.33 6.39
CA THR A 147 1.21 -7.46 7.79
C THR A 147 0.07 -8.46 7.98
N GLU A 148 -0.09 -8.96 9.20
CA GLU A 148 -1.25 -9.78 9.62
C GLU A 148 -1.41 -11.10 8.85
N GLN A 149 -0.29 -11.74 8.48
CA GLN A 149 -0.28 -12.94 7.63
C GLN A 149 -1.29 -14.01 8.07
N LEU A 150 -1.28 -14.44 9.34
CA LEU A 150 -2.17 -15.49 9.83
C LEU A 150 -3.65 -15.09 9.74
N ALA A 151 -3.99 -13.84 10.06
CA ALA A 151 -5.36 -13.35 9.96
C ALA A 151 -5.84 -13.27 8.50
N LYS A 152 -4.93 -12.92 7.57
CA LYS A 152 -5.23 -12.92 6.14
C LYS A 152 -5.36 -14.32 5.55
N GLN A 153 -4.53 -15.28 5.98
CA GLN A 153 -4.68 -16.70 5.61
C GLN A 153 -6.04 -17.23 6.07
N GLU A 154 -6.38 -17.01 7.34
CA GLU A 154 -7.68 -17.41 7.89
C GLU A 154 -8.83 -16.75 7.13
N ARG A 155 -8.72 -15.45 6.85
CA ARG A 155 -9.74 -14.73 6.08
C ARG A 155 -9.88 -15.28 4.66
N GLN A 156 -8.78 -15.50 3.95
CA GLN A 156 -8.82 -16.06 2.60
C GLN A 156 -9.49 -17.44 2.60
N THR A 157 -9.11 -18.34 3.52
CA THR A 157 -9.76 -19.66 3.62
C THR A 157 -11.26 -19.54 3.89
N GLN A 158 -11.69 -18.60 4.75
CA GLN A 158 -13.11 -18.36 4.99
C GLN A 158 -13.84 -17.85 3.74
N VAL A 159 -13.21 -16.98 2.95
CA VAL A 159 -13.78 -16.42 1.72
C VAL A 159 -13.84 -17.48 0.61
N GLU A 160 -12.78 -18.26 0.42
CA GLU A 160 -12.74 -19.37 -0.55
C GLU A 160 -13.84 -20.38 -0.29
N GLU A 161 -14.04 -20.75 0.97
CA GLU A 161 -15.17 -21.58 1.39
C GLU A 161 -16.49 -20.86 1.11
N GLN A 162 -16.72 -19.68 1.69
CA GLN A 162 -18.00 -18.96 1.58
C GLN A 162 -18.51 -18.82 0.13
N PHE A 163 -17.61 -18.53 -0.80
CA PHE A 163 -17.97 -18.24 -2.20
C PHE A 163 -17.73 -19.41 -3.15
N ASN A 164 -17.20 -20.56 -2.69
CA ASN A 164 -16.70 -21.65 -3.53
C ASN A 164 -15.73 -21.15 -4.61
N VAL A 165 -14.67 -20.45 -4.19
CA VAL A 165 -13.68 -19.86 -5.08
C VAL A 165 -12.27 -20.35 -4.76
N ASP A 166 -11.40 -20.29 -5.77
CA ASP A 166 -9.96 -20.52 -5.63
C ASP A 166 -9.24 -19.22 -5.96
N ILE A 167 -8.63 -18.59 -4.95
CA ILE A 167 -8.06 -17.25 -5.07
C ILE A 167 -6.58 -17.36 -5.38
N GLN A 168 -6.18 -16.78 -6.50
CA GLN A 168 -4.81 -16.91 -7.01
C GLN A 168 -4.19 -15.54 -7.22
N TYR A 169 -3.03 -15.31 -6.63
CA TYR A 169 -2.26 -14.10 -6.84
C TYR A 169 -1.22 -14.31 -7.95
N LEU A 170 -1.27 -13.47 -8.98
CA LEU A 170 -0.41 -13.60 -10.14
C LEU A 170 0.49 -12.37 -10.29
N PRO A 171 1.79 -12.55 -10.61
CA PRO A 171 2.63 -11.43 -11.01
C PRO A 171 2.24 -10.98 -12.42
N TYR A 172 2.48 -9.70 -12.72
CA TYR A 172 2.47 -9.24 -14.10
C TYR A 172 3.52 -9.97 -14.95
N PRO A 173 3.27 -10.16 -16.27
CA PRO A 173 4.25 -10.74 -17.18
C PRO A 173 5.59 -9.99 -17.13
N ALA A 174 6.70 -10.72 -17.20
CA ALA A 174 8.04 -10.14 -17.07
C ALA A 174 8.38 -9.08 -18.13
N ASN A 175 7.72 -9.12 -19.30
CA ASN A 175 7.85 -8.13 -20.38
C ASN A 175 6.87 -6.96 -20.26
N ALA A 176 6.00 -6.97 -19.25
CA ALA A 176 5.02 -5.92 -18.97
C ALA A 176 4.96 -5.58 -17.47
N PRO A 177 6.12 -5.39 -16.79
CA PRO A 177 6.15 -5.28 -15.34
C PRO A 177 5.65 -3.92 -14.86
N TRP A 178 5.64 -2.87 -15.68
CA TRP A 178 5.18 -1.53 -15.29
C TRP A 178 4.94 -0.64 -16.52
N GLY A 179 4.23 0.47 -16.33
CA GLY A 179 4.13 1.55 -17.32
C GLY A 179 3.34 1.17 -18.58
N PRO A 180 3.65 1.78 -19.74
CA PRO A 180 2.90 1.56 -20.98
C PRO A 180 2.84 0.10 -21.41
N ASP A 181 3.89 -0.70 -21.16
CA ASP A 181 3.90 -2.12 -21.50
C ASP A 181 2.85 -2.90 -20.69
N ARG A 182 2.66 -2.55 -19.41
CA ARG A 182 1.61 -3.12 -18.55
C ARG A 182 0.21 -2.75 -19.04
N VAL A 183 -0.02 -1.46 -19.30
CA VAL A 183 -1.31 -0.98 -19.82
C VAL A 183 -1.66 -1.69 -21.13
N ASN A 184 -0.70 -1.77 -22.06
CA ASN A 184 -0.87 -2.47 -23.32
C ASN A 184 -1.16 -3.97 -23.12
N ALA A 185 -0.46 -4.65 -22.22
CA ALA A 185 -0.70 -6.07 -21.96
C ALA A 185 -2.13 -6.32 -21.44
N ILE A 186 -2.63 -5.48 -20.53
CA ILE A 186 -4.01 -5.56 -20.03
C ILE A 186 -5.00 -5.37 -21.18
N ILE A 187 -4.85 -4.32 -21.99
CA ILE A 187 -5.73 -4.05 -23.14
C ILE A 187 -5.70 -5.18 -24.17
N GLN A 188 -4.51 -5.67 -24.54
CA GLN A 188 -4.41 -6.77 -25.51
C GLN A 188 -5.03 -8.06 -25.00
N SER A 189 -4.95 -8.34 -23.70
CA SER A 189 -5.61 -9.50 -23.10
C SER A 189 -7.14 -9.40 -23.22
N SER A 190 -7.71 -8.21 -23.00
CA SER A 190 -9.13 -7.95 -23.20
C SER A 190 -9.57 -8.16 -24.65
N ILE A 191 -8.83 -7.59 -25.61
CA ILE A 191 -9.11 -7.75 -27.05
C ILE A 191 -9.10 -9.23 -27.48
N SER A 192 -8.22 -10.04 -26.87
CA SER A 192 -8.11 -11.46 -27.19
C SER A 192 -9.22 -12.32 -26.55
N GLY A 193 -9.88 -11.82 -25.50
CA GLY A 193 -10.80 -12.56 -24.64
C GLY A 193 -10.11 -13.51 -23.65
N ASP A 194 -8.77 -13.64 -23.71
CA ASP A 194 -7.95 -14.39 -22.76
C ASP A 194 -7.37 -13.39 -21.74
N HIS A 195 -8.24 -12.93 -20.82
CA HIS A 195 -7.87 -11.97 -19.80
C HIS A 195 -6.70 -12.48 -18.95
N LEU A 196 -5.74 -11.59 -18.68
CA LEU A 196 -4.61 -11.88 -17.80
C LEU A 196 -5.08 -12.27 -16.39
N SER A 197 -6.17 -11.66 -15.92
CA SER A 197 -6.70 -11.81 -14.57
C SER A 197 -8.15 -11.30 -14.48
N GLU A 198 -8.88 -11.69 -13.44
CA GLU A 198 -10.19 -11.10 -13.11
C GLU A 198 -10.03 -9.73 -12.44
N ILE A 199 -8.99 -9.55 -11.64
CA ILE A 199 -8.64 -8.28 -10.98
C ILE A 199 -7.23 -7.83 -11.38
N TYR A 200 -7.07 -6.55 -11.67
CA TYR A 200 -5.79 -5.90 -11.96
C TYR A 200 -5.43 -4.86 -10.90
N TRP A 201 -4.23 -4.93 -10.35
CA TRP A 201 -3.64 -3.84 -9.57
C TRP A 201 -2.82 -2.91 -10.46
N SER A 202 -3.19 -1.63 -10.50
CA SER A 202 -2.53 -0.62 -11.32
C SER A 202 -2.52 0.74 -10.63
N VAL A 203 -2.44 1.84 -11.38
CA VAL A 203 -2.48 3.19 -10.83
C VAL A 203 -3.59 4.03 -11.46
N SER A 204 -4.11 4.99 -10.71
CA SER A 204 -5.18 5.90 -11.11
C SER A 204 -4.92 6.61 -12.45
N ASP A 205 -3.66 6.93 -12.74
CA ASP A 205 -3.26 7.64 -13.97
C ASP A 205 -3.52 6.85 -15.26
N TRP A 206 -3.71 5.52 -15.16
CA TRP A 206 -3.90 4.66 -16.34
C TRP A 206 -5.37 4.35 -16.62
N ILE A 207 -6.30 4.79 -15.76
CA ILE A 207 -7.73 4.48 -15.88
C ILE A 207 -8.27 4.89 -17.26
N GLN A 208 -7.99 6.12 -17.71
CA GLN A 208 -8.44 6.59 -19.03
C GLN A 208 -8.05 5.62 -20.14
N GLN A 209 -6.79 5.16 -20.16
CA GLN A 209 -6.29 4.28 -21.22
C GLN A 209 -6.95 2.90 -21.15
N LEU A 210 -7.13 2.36 -19.94
CA LEU A 210 -7.78 1.06 -19.73
C LEU A 210 -9.27 1.10 -20.10
N VAL A 211 -9.98 2.18 -19.79
CA VAL A 211 -11.39 2.37 -20.16
C VAL A 211 -11.55 2.54 -21.66
N LEU A 212 -10.74 3.39 -22.30
CA LEU A 212 -10.76 3.56 -23.77
C LEU A 212 -10.36 2.27 -24.51
N GLY A 213 -9.54 1.43 -23.89
CA GLY A 213 -9.19 0.10 -24.38
C GLY A 213 -10.21 -0.99 -24.05
N GLU A 214 -11.36 -0.65 -23.46
CA GLU A 214 -12.42 -1.58 -23.02
C GLU A 214 -11.87 -2.74 -22.17
N ALA A 215 -10.86 -2.48 -21.33
CA ALA A 215 -10.14 -3.51 -20.60
C ALA A 215 -10.64 -3.70 -19.15
N ILE A 216 -11.37 -2.71 -18.63
CA ILE A 216 -11.91 -2.69 -17.27
C ILE A 216 -13.37 -2.22 -17.29
N VAL A 217 -14.16 -2.65 -16.29
CA VAL A 217 -15.58 -2.27 -16.15
C VAL A 217 -15.80 -1.25 -15.03
N SER A 218 -16.88 -0.49 -15.13
CA SER A 218 -17.33 0.37 -14.02
C SER A 218 -17.75 -0.51 -12.85
N VAL A 219 -17.45 -0.04 -11.64
CA VAL A 219 -17.84 -0.67 -10.38
C VAL A 219 -18.91 0.13 -9.63
N ASP A 220 -19.51 1.14 -10.25
CA ASP A 220 -20.49 2.05 -9.63
C ASP A 220 -21.60 1.30 -8.87
N GLN A 221 -22.11 0.22 -9.47
CA GLN A 221 -23.17 -0.62 -8.89
C GLN A 221 -22.78 -1.33 -7.60
N TYR A 222 -21.48 -1.61 -7.41
CA TYR A 222 -20.95 -2.31 -6.26
C TYR A 222 -20.50 -1.35 -5.16
N MET A 223 -20.00 -0.17 -5.52
CA MET A 223 -19.52 0.85 -4.57
C MET A 223 -20.61 1.33 -3.60
N SER A 224 -21.88 1.27 -4.01
CA SER A 224 -23.03 1.71 -3.20
C SER A 224 -23.78 0.55 -2.50
N THR A 225 -23.31 -0.68 -2.65
CA THR A 225 -23.97 -1.88 -2.10
C THR A 225 -23.00 -2.75 -1.33
N ILE A 226 -22.07 -3.41 -2.01
CA ILE A 226 -21.07 -4.30 -1.42
C ILE A 226 -19.92 -3.49 -0.82
N GLY A 227 -19.56 -2.38 -1.46
CA GLY A 227 -18.39 -1.54 -1.16
C GLY A 227 -18.66 -0.32 -0.28
N GLU A 228 -19.74 -0.30 0.51
CA GLU A 228 -20.11 0.85 1.38
C GLU A 228 -19.03 1.23 2.41
N ASN A 229 -18.12 0.30 2.67
CA ASN A 229 -16.95 0.37 3.54
C ASN A 229 -15.69 0.97 2.87
N ILE A 230 -15.68 1.15 1.55
CA ILE A 230 -14.58 1.79 0.83
C ILE A 230 -14.62 3.30 1.07
N ASP A 231 -13.47 3.89 1.35
CA ASP A 231 -13.38 5.34 1.60
C ASP A 231 -13.84 6.13 0.35
N PRO A 232 -14.73 7.13 0.50
CA PRO A 232 -15.25 7.90 -0.63
C PRO A 232 -14.18 8.56 -1.50
N SER A 233 -12.98 8.81 -0.96
CA SER A 233 -11.87 9.38 -1.73
C SER A 233 -11.45 8.50 -2.91
N TYR A 234 -11.64 7.19 -2.84
CA TYR A 234 -11.42 6.28 -3.97
C TYR A 234 -12.50 6.39 -5.07
N GLN A 235 -13.69 6.90 -4.77
CA GLN A 235 -14.64 7.26 -5.84
C GLN A 235 -14.09 8.41 -6.68
N GLU A 236 -13.42 9.37 -6.06
CA GLU A 236 -12.80 10.47 -6.78
C GLU A 236 -11.57 10.01 -7.57
N ILE A 237 -10.64 9.29 -6.95
CA ILE A 237 -9.38 8.88 -7.58
C ILE A 237 -9.55 7.75 -8.58
N GLY A 238 -10.47 6.82 -8.31
CA GLY A 238 -10.81 5.72 -9.19
C GLY A 238 -11.74 6.12 -10.33
N SER A 239 -12.13 7.40 -10.46
CA SER A 239 -13.07 7.84 -11.50
C SER A 239 -12.41 8.31 -12.79
N TYR A 240 -13.07 7.97 -13.90
CA TYR A 240 -12.86 8.58 -15.19
C TYR A 240 -14.23 8.94 -15.77
N ARG A 241 -14.41 10.24 -16.09
CA ARG A 241 -15.73 10.83 -16.38
C ARG A 241 -16.70 10.60 -15.22
N ASP A 242 -17.91 10.13 -15.51
CA ASP A 242 -18.99 9.99 -14.53
C ASP A 242 -19.04 8.60 -13.85
N SER A 243 -18.02 7.76 -14.04
CA SER A 243 -17.98 6.38 -13.52
C SER A 243 -16.70 6.07 -12.76
N VAL A 244 -16.84 5.21 -11.75
CA VAL A 244 -15.76 4.67 -10.93
C VAL A 244 -15.28 3.34 -11.51
N TYR A 245 -13.96 3.20 -11.66
CA TYR A 245 -13.29 2.02 -12.22
C TYR A 245 -12.19 1.48 -11.31
N GLY A 246 -11.82 2.24 -10.28
CA GLY A 246 -10.75 1.93 -9.35
C GLY A 246 -11.25 1.92 -7.90
N PHE A 247 -10.73 0.99 -7.11
CA PHE A 247 -11.06 0.85 -5.68
C PHE A 247 -9.87 0.26 -4.92
N GLU A 248 -9.77 0.60 -3.63
CA GLU A 248 -8.72 0.12 -2.74
C GLU A 248 -9.16 0.29 -1.29
N VAL A 249 -8.46 -0.37 -0.36
CA VAL A 249 -8.65 -0.21 1.08
C VAL A 249 -7.94 1.03 1.63
N GLY A 250 -8.24 1.37 2.88
CA GLY A 250 -7.51 2.41 3.60
C GLY A 250 -7.94 3.83 3.28
N LYS A 251 -7.09 4.78 3.68
CA LYS A 251 -7.23 6.18 3.35
C LYS A 251 -6.07 6.63 2.50
N LEU A 252 -6.37 7.57 1.61
CA LEU A 252 -5.34 8.30 0.90
C LEU A 252 -4.63 9.24 1.86
N THR A 253 -3.32 9.27 1.74
CA THR A 253 -2.44 10.04 2.61
C THR A 253 -1.38 10.71 1.76
N VAL A 254 -0.71 11.70 2.33
CA VAL A 254 0.44 12.30 1.66
C VAL A 254 1.53 11.26 1.46
N ASP A 255 2.03 11.18 0.23
CA ASP A 255 3.08 10.24 -0.16
C ASP A 255 4.42 10.95 -0.42
N ALA A 256 4.43 12.27 -0.61
CA ALA A 256 5.59 13.05 -1.03
C ALA A 256 6.07 14.06 0.03
N GLY A 257 7.39 14.31 0.04
CA GLY A 257 7.99 15.36 0.86
C GLY A 257 9.47 15.57 0.57
N LEU A 258 10.13 16.35 1.42
CA LEU A 258 11.56 16.59 1.35
C LEU A 258 12.27 15.78 2.42
N TYR A 259 13.25 14.99 2.00
CA TYR A 259 14.05 14.15 2.86
C TYR A 259 15.46 14.71 2.94
N TYR A 260 16.10 14.61 4.10
CA TYR A 260 17.45 15.12 4.27
C TYR A 260 18.36 14.14 4.98
N ASN A 261 19.66 14.23 4.70
CA ASN A 261 20.68 13.52 5.45
C ASN A 261 20.80 14.16 6.84
N ALA A 262 20.20 13.53 7.84
CA ALA A 262 20.07 14.07 9.19
C ALA A 262 21.44 14.27 9.86
N ASP A 263 22.34 13.30 9.69
CA ASP A 263 23.71 13.36 10.20
C ASP A 263 24.50 14.53 9.60
N LEU A 264 24.40 14.72 8.29
CA LEU A 264 25.06 15.79 7.58
C LEU A 264 24.52 17.14 8.05
N VAL A 265 23.20 17.34 8.06
CA VAL A 265 22.57 18.60 8.49
C VAL A 265 22.99 18.95 9.92
N ALA A 266 22.94 17.99 10.84
CA ALA A 266 23.39 18.19 12.22
C ALA A 266 24.88 18.57 12.31
N SER A 267 25.74 17.93 11.50
CA SER A 267 27.19 18.20 11.50
C SER A 267 27.56 19.59 10.98
N LEU A 268 26.72 20.20 10.14
CA LEU A 268 26.96 21.54 9.56
C LEU A 268 26.64 22.67 10.55
N GLY A 269 25.95 22.39 11.65
CA GLY A 269 25.55 23.39 12.64
C GLY A 269 24.53 24.41 12.10
N VAL A 270 23.74 24.01 11.10
CA VAL A 270 22.56 24.74 10.62
C VAL A 270 21.31 24.28 11.37
N ASP A 271 20.24 25.07 11.31
CA ASP A 271 18.96 24.71 11.92
C ASP A 271 18.38 23.43 11.28
N ASN A 272 17.68 22.62 12.08
CA ASN A 272 16.97 21.44 11.61
C ASN A 272 15.70 21.88 10.84
N PRO A 273 15.53 21.47 9.56
CA PRO A 273 14.39 21.92 8.76
C PRO A 273 13.03 21.39 9.27
N THR A 274 12.98 20.21 9.90
CA THR A 274 11.78 19.69 10.56
C THR A 274 11.34 20.61 11.69
N GLU A 275 12.28 21.02 12.56
CA GLU A 275 11.98 21.92 13.68
C GLU A 275 11.52 23.30 13.17
N LEU A 276 12.16 23.82 12.11
CA LEU A 276 11.71 25.06 11.47
C LEU A 276 10.27 24.97 10.95
N PHE A 277 9.84 23.79 10.48
CA PHE A 277 8.46 23.53 10.07
C PHE A 277 7.51 23.45 11.26
N LEU A 278 7.83 22.66 12.29
CA LEU A 278 7.00 22.51 13.49
C LEU A 278 6.83 23.83 14.24
N ASP A 279 7.85 24.70 14.20
CA ASP A 279 7.80 26.07 14.74
C ASP A 279 6.99 27.05 13.87
N GLY A 280 6.46 26.62 12.72
CA GLY A 280 5.66 27.42 11.80
C GLY A 280 6.48 28.42 10.95
N ASN A 281 7.80 28.25 10.88
CA ASN A 281 8.73 29.18 10.22
C ASN A 281 9.22 28.67 8.84
N TRP A 282 8.63 27.61 8.29
CA TRP A 282 9.08 26.99 7.03
C TRP A 282 8.42 27.57 5.78
N THR A 283 8.88 28.76 5.39
CA THR A 283 8.46 29.46 4.18
C THR A 283 9.55 29.46 3.10
N TRP A 284 9.24 29.96 1.90
CA TRP A 284 10.22 30.11 0.81
C TRP A 284 11.45 30.94 1.23
N SER A 285 11.26 32.07 1.92
CA SER A 285 12.39 32.89 2.37
C SER A 285 13.27 32.15 3.40
N THR A 286 12.67 31.42 4.34
CA THR A 286 13.40 30.58 5.30
C THR A 286 14.13 29.44 4.58
N PHE A 287 13.46 28.76 3.65
CA PHE A 287 14.04 27.66 2.87
C PHE A 287 15.25 28.10 2.04
N GLU A 288 15.15 29.23 1.34
CA GLU A 288 16.27 29.81 0.58
C GLU A 288 17.44 30.17 1.50
N THR A 289 17.15 30.78 2.66
CA THR A 289 18.16 31.14 3.65
C THR A 289 18.87 29.91 4.19
N TRP A 290 18.09 28.89 4.57
CA TRP A 290 18.59 27.61 5.05
C TRP A 290 19.46 26.90 4.00
N ALA A 291 18.97 26.75 2.77
CA ALA A 291 19.72 26.09 1.70
C ALA A 291 21.03 26.82 1.36
N THR A 292 21.03 28.15 1.41
CA THR A 292 22.24 28.96 1.22
C THR A 292 23.24 28.77 2.36
N ALA A 293 22.78 28.70 3.61
CA ALA A 293 23.62 28.42 4.77
C ALA A 293 24.23 27.01 4.71
N VAL A 294 23.42 26.01 4.35
CA VAL A 294 23.86 24.63 4.10
C VAL A 294 24.94 24.60 3.04
N GLN A 295 24.73 25.20 1.86
CA GLN A 295 25.72 25.21 0.79
C GLN A 295 27.03 25.88 1.23
N THR A 296 26.93 26.97 2.00
CA THR A 296 28.10 27.67 2.54
C THR A 296 28.91 26.78 3.47
N ALA A 297 28.25 26.03 4.35
CA ALA A 297 28.90 25.07 5.25
C ALA A 297 29.51 23.89 4.46
N LEU A 298 28.77 23.34 3.49
CA LEU A 298 29.24 22.24 2.63
C LEU A 298 30.49 22.59 1.82
N ASN A 299 30.61 23.83 1.33
CA ASN A 299 31.78 24.30 0.60
C ASN A 299 33.08 24.17 1.44
N SER A 300 32.97 24.18 2.77
CA SER A 300 34.11 23.99 3.68
C SER A 300 34.53 22.52 3.82
N LEU A 301 33.67 21.57 3.44
CA LEU A 301 33.91 20.12 3.52
C LEU A 301 34.47 19.52 2.22
N GLY A 302 34.64 20.33 1.17
CA GLY A 302 35.20 19.94 -0.11
C GLY A 302 34.24 20.15 -1.29
N PRO A 303 34.72 19.90 -2.53
CA PRO A 303 33.91 20.01 -3.73
C PRO A 303 32.84 18.91 -3.81
N ASP A 304 31.97 19.01 -4.81
CA ASP A 304 30.94 18.01 -5.18
C ASP A 304 29.93 17.71 -4.06
N ARG A 305 29.53 18.75 -3.33
CA ARG A 305 28.51 18.70 -2.27
C ARG A 305 27.47 19.79 -2.51
N TYR A 306 26.21 19.44 -2.33
CA TYR A 306 25.10 20.32 -2.71
C TYR A 306 24.03 20.38 -1.61
N ALA A 307 23.44 21.56 -1.42
CA ALA A 307 22.34 21.70 -0.49
C ALA A 307 21.09 20.94 -0.98
N LEU A 308 20.80 21.02 -2.29
CA LEU A 308 19.57 20.51 -2.88
C LEU A 308 19.86 19.46 -3.97
N GLY A 309 19.12 18.36 -3.94
CA GLY A 309 19.15 17.30 -4.95
C GLY A 309 17.83 17.12 -5.67
N GLY A 310 17.83 16.18 -6.61
CA GLY A 310 16.61 15.79 -7.34
C GLY A 310 16.18 16.79 -8.40
N MET A 311 15.13 16.44 -9.14
CA MET A 311 14.69 17.25 -10.28
C MET A 311 13.80 18.43 -9.84
N PRO A 312 14.03 19.66 -10.35
CA PRO A 312 13.20 20.83 -10.04
C PRO A 312 11.69 20.65 -10.23
N SER A 313 11.26 19.79 -11.16
CA SER A 313 9.84 19.49 -11.37
C SER A 313 9.12 18.97 -10.14
N TYR A 314 9.79 18.25 -9.23
CA TYR A 314 9.16 17.71 -8.02
C TYR A 314 8.98 18.78 -6.94
N TYR A 315 9.93 19.70 -6.84
CA TYR A 315 9.75 20.91 -6.05
C TYR A 315 8.58 21.73 -6.61
N ALA A 316 8.56 21.94 -7.92
CA ALA A 316 7.50 22.69 -8.57
C ALA A 316 6.11 22.06 -8.34
N GLU A 317 5.96 20.76 -8.55
CA GLU A 317 4.68 20.05 -8.39
C GLU A 317 4.08 20.25 -7.00
N ASN A 318 4.90 20.12 -5.96
CA ASN A 318 4.44 20.21 -4.58
C ASN A 318 4.39 21.66 -4.03
N MET A 319 5.19 22.58 -4.56
CA MET A 319 5.23 23.97 -4.09
C MET A 319 4.25 24.91 -4.80
N VAL A 320 3.81 24.58 -6.02
CA VAL A 320 2.77 25.35 -6.73
C VAL A 320 1.46 25.44 -5.93
N PRO A 321 0.90 24.35 -5.39
CA PRO A 321 -0.32 24.44 -4.58
C PRO A 321 -0.10 25.20 -3.26
N LEU A 322 1.10 25.12 -2.67
CA LEU A 322 1.53 25.90 -1.50
C LEU A 322 1.84 27.39 -1.82
N ASN A 323 1.49 27.84 -3.03
CA ASN A 323 1.45 29.23 -3.44
C ASN A 323 0.05 29.63 -3.99
N GLY A 324 -0.98 28.80 -3.74
CA GLY A 324 -2.34 29.02 -4.22
C GLY A 324 -2.57 28.69 -5.69
N GLY A 325 -1.68 27.88 -6.29
CA GLY A 325 -1.81 27.37 -7.66
C GLY A 325 -2.33 25.93 -7.72
N SER A 326 -2.29 25.35 -8.92
CA SER A 326 -2.46 23.92 -9.21
C SER A 326 -1.84 23.65 -10.58
N LEU A 327 -1.60 22.38 -10.93
CA LEU A 327 -1.15 22.02 -12.28
C LEU A 327 -2.35 21.75 -13.18
N ILE A 328 -3.14 20.72 -12.87
CA ILE A 328 -4.44 20.46 -13.48
C ILE A 328 -5.45 20.23 -12.36
N ASN A 329 -6.35 21.21 -12.18
CA ASN A 329 -7.38 21.11 -11.17
C ASN A 329 -8.63 20.43 -11.77
N LYS A 330 -8.98 19.25 -11.22
CA LYS A 330 -10.14 18.45 -11.63
C LYS A 330 -11.46 19.22 -11.46
N ASP A 331 -11.68 19.80 -10.29
CA ASP A 331 -12.95 20.45 -9.93
C ASP A 331 -13.32 21.63 -10.84
N THR A 332 -12.32 22.42 -11.22
CA THR A 332 -12.49 23.59 -12.10
C THR A 332 -12.33 23.23 -13.57
N GLY A 333 -11.91 22.01 -13.90
CA GLY A 333 -11.60 21.57 -15.25
C GLY A 333 -10.55 22.45 -15.94
N ARG A 334 -9.52 22.89 -15.21
CA ARG A 334 -8.57 23.90 -15.70
C ARG A 334 -7.12 23.45 -15.64
N VAL A 335 -6.42 23.61 -16.77
CA VAL A 335 -4.96 23.57 -16.84
C VAL A 335 -4.39 24.90 -16.33
N ALA A 336 -3.69 24.84 -15.21
CA ALA A 336 -3.27 25.99 -14.42
C ALA A 336 -1.76 26.17 -14.26
N PHE A 337 -0.95 25.23 -14.74
CA PHE A 337 0.52 25.27 -14.61
C PHE A 337 1.22 26.46 -15.29
N ALA A 338 0.52 27.29 -16.07
CA ALA A 338 1.03 28.52 -16.72
C ALA A 338 0.51 29.81 -16.05
N GLN A 339 -0.21 29.71 -14.93
CA GLN A 339 -0.74 30.88 -14.21
C GLN A 339 0.29 31.49 -13.25
N ASN A 340 0.01 32.70 -12.77
CA ASN A 340 0.94 33.45 -11.91
C ASN A 340 1.45 32.69 -10.68
N PRO A 341 0.62 31.96 -9.90
CA PRO A 341 1.13 31.17 -8.78
C PRO A 341 2.17 30.12 -9.21
N ALA A 342 1.92 29.45 -10.34
CA ALA A 342 2.83 28.44 -10.87
C ALA A 342 4.14 29.08 -11.36
N LEU A 343 4.03 30.14 -12.16
CA LEU A 343 5.20 30.84 -12.71
C LEU A 343 6.07 31.47 -11.61
N ALA A 344 5.47 32.05 -10.58
CA ALA A 344 6.21 32.59 -9.43
C ALA A 344 6.96 31.49 -8.67
N THR A 345 6.37 30.29 -8.56
CA THR A 345 7.03 29.12 -7.96
C THR A 345 8.23 28.69 -8.81
N TYR A 346 8.09 28.66 -10.13
CA TYR A 346 9.20 28.31 -11.03
C TYR A 346 10.33 29.33 -10.99
N ASP A 347 10.00 30.61 -10.90
CA ASP A 347 10.99 31.69 -10.78
C ASP A 347 11.74 31.60 -9.44
N PHE A 348 11.04 31.25 -8.36
CA PHE A 348 11.67 30.98 -7.06
C PHE A 348 12.66 29.81 -7.15
N ILE A 349 12.24 28.67 -7.70
CA ILE A 349 13.12 27.50 -7.85
C ILE A 349 14.29 27.80 -8.81
N ASN A 350 14.06 28.55 -9.89
CA ASN A 350 15.12 29.02 -10.79
C ASN A 350 16.16 29.84 -10.02
N SER A 351 15.73 30.71 -9.10
CA SER A 351 16.64 31.51 -8.29
C SER A 351 17.59 30.64 -7.44
N LEU A 352 17.09 29.55 -6.87
CA LEU A 352 17.90 28.57 -6.12
C LEU A 352 18.87 27.82 -7.05
N TYR A 353 18.43 27.47 -8.25
CA TYR A 353 19.26 26.82 -9.27
C TYR A 353 20.40 27.73 -9.74
N VAL A 354 20.12 29.00 -10.06
CA VAL A 354 21.12 29.98 -10.49
C VAL A 354 22.14 30.30 -9.39
N LYS A 355 21.76 30.18 -8.12
CA LYS A 355 22.68 30.24 -6.97
C LYS A 355 23.62 29.03 -6.84
N GLY A 356 23.42 27.99 -7.64
CA GLY A 356 24.23 26.78 -7.61
C GLY A 356 23.96 25.89 -6.37
N LEU A 357 22.77 25.98 -5.79
CA LEU A 357 22.39 25.16 -4.63
C LEU A 357 22.02 23.72 -5.00
N PHE A 358 21.62 23.52 -6.26
CA PHE A 358 21.27 22.21 -6.80
C PHE A 358 22.50 21.46 -7.30
N GLU A 359 22.48 20.15 -7.14
CA GLU A 359 23.42 19.27 -7.85
C GLU A 359 23.27 19.39 -9.39
N PRO A 360 24.37 19.25 -10.15
CA PRO A 360 24.38 19.52 -11.59
C PRO A 360 23.75 18.39 -12.43
N THR A 361 23.75 17.16 -11.91
CA THR A 361 23.28 15.95 -12.61
C THR A 361 22.24 15.22 -11.76
N PRO A 362 21.10 15.86 -11.45
CA PRO A 362 20.12 15.27 -10.56
C PRO A 362 19.43 14.08 -11.22
N GLN A 363 19.10 13.10 -10.39
CA GLN A 363 18.18 12.02 -10.72
C GLN A 363 17.07 12.04 -9.69
N TYR A 364 15.85 11.73 -10.11
CA TYR A 364 14.75 11.68 -9.15
C TYR A 364 14.71 10.33 -8.44
N ASP A 365 14.33 9.29 -9.18
CA ASP A 365 13.80 8.04 -8.64
C ASP A 365 14.72 7.35 -7.63
N ALA A 366 15.87 6.81 -8.06
CA ALA A 366 16.86 6.25 -7.15
C ALA A 366 17.73 7.31 -6.43
N GLY A 367 17.51 8.60 -6.71
CA GLY A 367 18.45 9.67 -6.39
C GLY A 367 19.74 9.62 -7.23
N SER A 368 20.51 10.70 -7.20
CA SER A 368 21.80 10.77 -7.92
C SER A 368 22.90 9.97 -7.21
N PRO A 369 24.01 9.62 -7.89
CA PRO A 369 25.19 9.06 -7.21
C PRO A 369 25.71 9.93 -6.05
N THR A 370 25.56 11.25 -6.16
CA THR A 370 25.96 12.22 -5.14
C THR A 370 25.04 12.17 -3.91
N TRP A 371 23.72 12.00 -4.12
CA TRP A 371 22.77 11.74 -3.04
C TRP A 371 23.07 10.41 -2.35
N MET A 372 23.23 9.33 -3.11
CA MET A 372 23.54 8.00 -2.56
C MET A 372 24.86 7.97 -1.77
N ALA A 373 25.81 8.85 -2.12
CA ALA A 373 27.07 9.01 -1.39
C ALA A 373 26.97 9.90 -0.14
N GLY A 374 25.79 10.43 0.20
CA GLY A 374 25.59 11.34 1.34
C GLY A 374 26.22 12.72 1.15
N GLN A 375 26.32 13.18 -0.10
CA GLN A 375 26.93 14.48 -0.45
C GLN A 375 25.89 15.55 -0.81
N VAL A 376 24.62 15.18 -0.86
CA VAL A 376 23.48 16.10 -1.01
C VAL A 376 22.74 16.18 0.32
N ALA A 377 22.42 17.39 0.78
CA ALA A 377 21.78 17.57 2.08
C ALA A 377 20.28 17.26 2.07
N LEU A 378 19.52 17.74 1.07
CA LEU A 378 18.06 17.59 0.98
C LEU A 378 17.64 17.14 -0.42
N HIS A 379 16.68 16.23 -0.51
CA HIS A 379 16.21 15.61 -1.74
C HIS A 379 14.69 15.36 -1.71
N PRO A 380 13.93 15.62 -2.80
CA PRO A 380 12.51 15.28 -2.88
C PRO A 380 12.33 13.75 -2.95
N GLY A 381 11.27 13.22 -2.36
CA GLY A 381 11.01 11.78 -2.44
C GLY A 381 9.61 11.39 -2.06
N GLN A 382 9.37 10.07 -2.10
CA GLN A 382 8.13 9.45 -1.65
C GLN A 382 8.38 8.51 -0.47
N LEU A 383 7.39 8.34 0.40
CA LEU A 383 7.51 7.51 1.61
C LEU A 383 7.98 6.08 1.34
N TRP A 384 7.53 5.49 0.22
CA TRP A 384 7.93 4.14 -0.15
C TRP A 384 9.42 4.04 -0.52
N PHE A 385 10.09 5.14 -0.87
CA PHE A 385 11.52 5.14 -1.18
C PHE A 385 12.36 4.77 0.05
N VAL A 386 11.95 5.21 1.24
CA VAL A 386 12.72 5.16 2.49
C VAL A 386 13.23 3.75 2.79
N THR A 387 12.41 2.73 2.52
CA THR A 387 12.74 1.33 2.83
C THR A 387 12.93 0.45 1.60
N ALA A 388 12.75 0.97 0.40
CA ALA A 388 12.87 0.17 -0.81
C ALA A 388 14.35 -0.03 -1.19
N ASP A 389 14.79 -1.29 -1.36
CA ASP A 389 16.17 -1.66 -1.68
C ASP A 389 16.67 -1.05 -3.00
N ASN A 390 15.76 -0.92 -3.97
CA ASN A 390 16.04 -0.26 -5.25
C ASN A 390 15.96 1.28 -5.19
N ARG A 391 15.74 1.83 -3.99
CA ARG A 391 15.68 3.26 -3.68
C ARG A 391 16.61 3.57 -2.51
N TRP A 392 16.07 3.88 -1.34
CA TRP A 392 16.81 4.45 -0.21
C TRP A 392 16.98 3.49 0.97
N GLY A 393 16.49 2.25 0.88
CA GLY A 393 16.63 1.24 1.93
C GLY A 393 18.09 0.88 2.28
N GLY A 394 19.03 1.20 1.40
CA GLY A 394 20.47 1.00 1.59
C GLY A 394 21.31 2.26 1.76
N LEU A 395 20.71 3.42 2.08
CA LEU A 395 21.46 4.66 2.29
C LEU A 395 22.44 4.53 3.47
N PRO A 396 23.64 5.14 3.39
CA PRO A 396 24.65 5.04 4.44
C PRO A 396 24.48 6.11 5.54
N PHE A 397 23.30 6.72 5.65
CA PHE A 397 22.99 7.82 6.57
C PHE A 397 21.51 7.82 6.93
N GLU A 398 21.19 8.42 8.08
CA GLU A 398 19.82 8.54 8.54
C GLU A 398 19.04 9.61 7.78
N LEU A 399 17.78 9.30 7.46
CA LEU A 399 16.87 10.21 6.79
C LEU A 399 16.04 10.99 7.80
N GLY A 400 16.07 12.33 7.69
CA GLY A 400 15.05 13.20 8.25
C GLY A 400 13.99 13.55 7.21
N PHE A 401 12.84 14.07 7.68
CA PHE A 401 11.71 14.46 6.84
C PHE A 401 11.24 15.88 7.15
N VAL A 402 10.89 16.64 6.11
CA VAL A 402 10.19 17.92 6.22
C VAL A 402 9.22 18.09 5.06
N PRO A 403 8.01 18.65 5.29
CA PRO A 403 7.12 19.08 4.22
C PRO A 403 7.74 20.12 3.27
N TYR A 404 7.13 20.30 2.10
CA TYR A 404 7.55 21.35 1.18
C TYR A 404 7.26 22.75 1.78
N PRO A 405 8.13 23.75 1.58
CA PRO A 405 7.91 25.09 2.14
C PRO A 405 6.81 25.83 1.37
N GLN A 406 5.99 26.59 2.11
CA GLN A 406 4.96 27.45 1.53
C GLN A 406 5.49 28.83 1.14
N SER A 407 4.82 29.48 0.19
CA SER A 407 5.12 30.88 -0.15
C SER A 407 4.92 31.79 1.06
N ASP A 408 5.79 32.79 1.24
CA ASP A 408 5.69 33.76 2.33
C ASP A 408 4.36 34.53 2.36
N THR A 409 3.63 34.51 1.25
CA THR A 409 2.33 35.20 1.09
C THR A 409 1.14 34.26 1.04
N TYR A 410 1.36 32.95 1.11
CA TYR A 410 0.29 31.96 1.12
C TYR A 410 -0.40 31.95 2.50
N VAL A 411 -1.73 31.92 2.47
CA VAL A 411 -2.59 31.97 3.68
C VAL A 411 -3.60 30.83 3.73
N GLY A 412 -3.47 29.85 2.83
CA GLY A 412 -4.32 28.66 2.80
C GLY A 412 -3.75 27.54 3.67
N ASP A 413 -4.50 26.44 3.75
CA ASP A 413 -4.05 25.23 4.43
C ASP A 413 -2.96 24.53 3.62
N TYR A 414 -2.09 23.77 4.29
CA TYR A 414 -1.15 22.90 3.60
C TYR A 414 -1.91 21.92 2.71
N VAL A 415 -1.35 21.64 1.53
CA VAL A 415 -1.93 20.70 0.57
C VAL A 415 -0.83 20.08 -0.31
N SER A 416 -0.93 18.77 -0.52
CA SER A 416 -0.03 17.98 -1.35
C SER A 416 -0.80 17.37 -2.53
N PRO A 417 -0.30 17.49 -3.77
CA PRO A 417 -0.89 16.76 -4.88
C PRO A 417 -0.66 15.26 -4.71
N ILE A 418 -1.65 14.45 -5.07
CA ILE A 418 -1.50 13.02 -5.29
C ILE A 418 -1.89 12.68 -6.72
N SER A 419 -1.13 11.76 -7.30
CA SER A 419 -1.34 11.19 -8.64
C SER A 419 -0.71 9.79 -8.67
N GLY A 420 -1.08 8.97 -9.64
CA GLY A 420 -0.53 7.61 -9.75
C GLY A 420 -0.82 6.73 -8.54
N VAL A 421 -1.99 6.94 -7.89
CA VAL A 421 -2.39 6.19 -6.70
C VAL A 421 -2.63 4.74 -7.06
N ALA A 422 -2.05 3.82 -6.29
CA ALA A 422 -2.24 2.39 -6.44
C ALA A 422 -3.68 1.97 -6.10
N LEU A 423 -4.28 1.15 -6.95
CA LEU A 423 -5.66 0.66 -6.77
C LEU A 423 -5.94 -0.58 -7.62
N TYR A 424 -7.09 -1.23 -7.36
CA TYR A 424 -7.58 -2.38 -8.10
C TYR A 424 -8.65 -2.00 -9.13
N HIS A 425 -8.75 -2.82 -10.19
CA HIS A 425 -9.77 -2.76 -11.23
C HIS A 425 -10.35 -4.15 -11.49
N ILE A 426 -11.61 -4.24 -11.90
CA ILE A 426 -12.20 -5.47 -12.44
C ILE A 426 -12.00 -5.50 -13.96
N ALA A 427 -11.54 -6.63 -14.47
CA ALA A 427 -11.44 -6.87 -15.91
C ALA A 427 -12.82 -6.87 -16.58
N SER A 428 -12.90 -6.36 -17.80
CA SER A 428 -14.12 -6.46 -18.61
C SER A 428 -14.34 -7.86 -19.18
N GLY A 429 -15.46 -8.07 -19.87
CA GLY A 429 -15.70 -9.28 -20.67
C GLY A 429 -16.23 -10.49 -19.91
N MET A 430 -16.45 -10.36 -18.61
CA MET A 430 -17.08 -11.38 -17.76
C MET A 430 -18.61 -11.31 -17.82
N THR A 431 -19.30 -12.32 -17.28
CA THR A 431 -20.76 -12.21 -17.07
C THR A 431 -21.02 -11.30 -15.86
N PRO A 432 -22.16 -10.60 -15.80
CA PRO A 432 -22.49 -9.73 -14.66
C PRO A 432 -22.41 -10.45 -13.31
N GLU A 433 -22.82 -11.72 -13.25
CA GLU A 433 -22.75 -12.53 -12.04
C GLU A 433 -21.31 -12.82 -11.61
N LYS A 434 -20.40 -13.00 -12.58
CA LYS A 434 -18.98 -13.22 -12.29
C LYS A 434 -18.28 -11.93 -11.90
N GLU A 435 -18.64 -10.79 -12.51
CA GLU A 435 -18.13 -9.46 -12.13
C GLU A 435 -18.53 -9.12 -10.68
N GLU A 436 -19.79 -9.36 -10.32
CA GLU A 436 -20.29 -9.15 -8.95
C GLU A 436 -19.54 -10.05 -7.96
N LEU A 437 -19.45 -11.36 -8.25
CA LEU A 437 -18.70 -12.31 -7.42
C LEU A 437 -17.23 -11.89 -7.22
N VAL A 438 -16.57 -11.39 -8.27
CA VAL A 438 -15.19 -10.93 -8.19
C VAL A 438 -15.05 -9.74 -7.23
N PHE A 439 -15.98 -8.77 -7.28
CA PHE A 439 -15.99 -7.65 -6.35
C PHE A 439 -16.32 -8.09 -4.91
N GLU A 440 -17.31 -8.97 -4.73
CA GLU A 440 -17.68 -9.53 -3.42
C GLU A 440 -16.50 -10.23 -2.75
N VAL A 441 -15.80 -11.08 -3.51
CA VAL A 441 -14.61 -11.80 -3.01
C VAL A 441 -13.51 -10.83 -2.65
N TRP A 442 -13.18 -9.86 -3.52
CA TRP A 442 -12.18 -8.85 -3.18
C TRP A 442 -12.54 -8.09 -1.91
N ASN A 443 -13.80 -7.66 -1.76
CA ASN A 443 -14.24 -6.90 -0.60
C ASN A 443 -14.22 -7.74 0.69
N ALA A 444 -14.62 -9.01 0.61
CA ALA A 444 -14.64 -9.94 1.74
C ALA A 444 -13.23 -10.34 2.21
N LEU A 445 -12.24 -10.36 1.30
CA LEU A 445 -10.84 -10.62 1.62
C LEU A 445 -10.22 -9.59 2.57
N GLN A 446 -10.75 -8.36 2.59
CA GLN A 446 -10.09 -7.27 3.30
C GLN A 446 -10.32 -7.33 4.81
N LEU A 447 -9.27 -7.00 5.56
CA LEU A 447 -9.33 -6.74 6.98
C LEU A 447 -9.67 -5.26 7.19
N TRP A 448 -10.96 -4.91 7.08
CA TRP A 448 -11.43 -3.54 7.19
C TRP A 448 -11.15 -2.94 8.57
N LYS A 449 -10.62 -1.72 8.58
CA LYS A 449 -10.23 -0.98 9.77
C LYS A 449 -11.00 0.33 9.86
N THR A 450 -11.13 0.84 11.08
CA THR A 450 -11.61 2.20 11.31
C THR A 450 -10.55 3.21 10.90
N ASP A 451 -10.98 4.45 10.63
CA ASP A 451 -10.09 5.57 10.33
C ASP A 451 -8.97 5.75 11.36
N GLN A 452 -9.31 5.59 12.65
CA GLN A 452 -8.34 5.70 13.74
C GLN A 452 -7.30 4.59 13.67
N GLN A 453 -7.72 3.34 13.41
CA GLN A 453 -6.79 2.22 13.27
C GLN A 453 -5.85 2.39 12.08
N TYR A 454 -6.34 2.90 10.94
CA TYR A 454 -5.47 3.23 9.80
C TYR A 454 -4.44 4.31 10.16
N ALA A 455 -4.85 5.36 10.88
CA ALA A 455 -3.94 6.40 11.34
C ALA A 455 -2.88 5.86 12.33
N ASP A 456 -3.29 5.04 13.29
CA ASP A 456 -2.41 4.44 14.29
C ASP A 456 -1.37 3.51 13.63
N GLU A 457 -1.79 2.70 12.64
CA GLU A 457 -0.89 1.84 11.88
C GLU A 457 0.07 2.62 11.00
N PHE A 458 -0.39 3.73 10.42
CA PHE A 458 0.46 4.61 9.65
C PHE A 458 1.52 5.28 10.53
N GLU A 459 1.13 5.79 11.70
CA GLU A 459 2.06 6.35 12.69
C GLU A 459 3.10 5.30 13.11
N LEU A 460 2.66 4.08 13.45
CA LEU A 460 3.58 2.99 13.78
C LEU A 460 4.54 2.68 12.62
N THR A 461 4.04 2.70 11.38
CA THR A 461 4.85 2.51 10.18
C THR A 461 5.91 3.61 10.05
N LEU A 462 5.56 4.87 10.28
CA LEU A 462 6.53 5.97 10.30
C LEU A 462 7.57 5.81 11.41
N MET A 463 7.18 5.37 12.60
CA MET A 463 8.10 5.09 13.71
C MET A 463 9.10 3.97 13.41
N THR A 464 8.79 3.05 12.48
CA THR A 464 9.77 2.06 11.99
C THR A 464 10.73 2.62 10.94
N LYS A 465 10.41 3.75 10.33
CA LYS A 465 11.15 4.37 9.21
C LYS A 465 12.01 5.55 9.65
N PHE A 466 11.68 6.18 10.77
CA PHE A 466 12.34 7.38 11.26
C PHE A 466 12.76 7.23 12.73
N ASP A 467 14.02 7.58 13.00
CA ASP A 467 14.60 7.48 14.34
C ASP A 467 14.16 8.59 15.31
N GLN A 468 13.68 9.74 14.80
CA GLN A 468 13.24 10.87 15.62
C GLN A 468 11.74 11.09 15.53
N GLU A 469 11.12 11.28 16.70
CA GLU A 469 9.67 11.52 16.85
C GLU A 469 9.23 12.79 16.10
N SER A 470 10.06 13.85 16.04
CA SER A 470 9.70 15.08 15.32
C SER A 470 9.55 14.88 13.82
N TYR A 471 10.21 13.88 13.22
CA TYR A 471 10.03 13.55 11.80
C TYR A 471 8.66 12.91 11.56
N VAL A 472 8.23 12.04 12.49
CA VAL A 472 6.89 11.44 12.49
C VAL A 472 5.84 12.53 12.68
N GLU A 473 6.04 13.44 13.64
CA GLU A 473 5.14 14.56 13.90
C GLU A 473 4.98 15.46 12.67
N ALA A 474 6.08 15.81 12.00
CA ALA A 474 6.05 16.64 10.79
C ALA A 474 5.31 15.95 9.63
N TYR A 475 5.42 14.63 9.51
CA TYR A 475 4.68 13.86 8.52
C TYR A 475 3.18 13.81 8.86
N LEU A 476 2.85 13.51 10.12
CA LEU A 476 1.46 13.43 10.59
C LEU A 476 0.74 14.79 10.51
N ALA A 477 1.45 15.91 10.67
CA ALA A 477 0.91 17.25 10.51
C ALA A 477 0.30 17.52 9.12
N ILE A 478 0.71 16.76 8.10
CA ILE A 478 0.23 16.88 6.71
C ILE A 478 -0.42 15.58 6.19
N TYR A 479 -0.68 14.61 7.07
CA TYR A 479 -1.13 13.25 6.75
C TYR A 479 -2.28 13.17 5.74
N ASP A 480 -3.35 13.93 5.97
CA ASP A 480 -4.59 13.94 5.18
C ASP A 480 -4.70 15.16 4.26
N LYS A 481 -3.62 15.94 4.13
CA LYS A 481 -3.60 17.21 3.40
C LYS A 481 -3.31 16.98 1.93
N ILE A 482 -4.24 16.34 1.24
CA ILE A 482 -4.07 15.88 -0.15
C ILE A 482 -5.14 16.43 -1.09
N TYR A 483 -4.83 16.45 -2.39
CA TYR A 483 -5.81 16.64 -3.46
C TYR A 483 -5.40 15.89 -4.73
N LEU A 484 -6.36 15.49 -5.55
CA LEU A 484 -6.09 14.85 -6.83
C LEU A 484 -5.62 15.87 -7.87
N ASP A 485 -4.42 15.66 -8.44
CA ASP A 485 -3.94 16.42 -9.60
C ASP A 485 -3.89 15.52 -10.84
N LEU A 486 -4.52 15.97 -11.93
CA LEU A 486 -4.65 15.17 -13.16
C LEU A 486 -3.45 15.29 -14.10
N ILE A 487 -2.36 15.94 -13.68
CA ILE A 487 -1.20 16.22 -14.55
C ILE A 487 -0.64 14.98 -15.27
N ASN A 488 -0.75 13.80 -14.65
CA ASN A 488 -0.28 12.52 -15.19
C ASN A 488 -1.42 11.63 -15.75
N ALA A 489 -2.69 11.99 -15.52
CA ALA A 489 -3.85 11.17 -15.87
C ALA A 489 -4.45 11.47 -17.24
N VAL A 490 -4.19 12.65 -17.82
CA VAL A 490 -4.77 13.10 -19.11
C VAL A 490 -4.10 12.51 -20.35
N GLY A 491 -3.44 11.35 -20.23
CA GLY A 491 -2.82 10.64 -21.35
C GLY A 491 -1.55 11.27 -21.93
N ILE A 492 -0.98 12.31 -21.30
CA ILE A 492 0.29 12.94 -21.70
C ILE A 492 1.43 12.40 -20.83
N GLY A 493 2.35 11.66 -21.43
CA GLY A 493 3.51 11.11 -20.70
C GLY A 493 4.39 12.20 -20.08
N ALA A 494 4.63 12.11 -18.77
CA ALA A 494 5.32 13.15 -17.98
C ALA A 494 6.69 13.58 -18.53
N TYR A 495 7.45 12.63 -19.10
CA TYR A 495 8.77 12.86 -19.69
C TYR A 495 8.79 12.88 -21.23
N GLY A 496 7.63 12.75 -21.88
CA GLY A 496 7.50 12.88 -23.33
C GLY A 496 7.78 14.31 -23.80
N GLU A 497 7.87 14.51 -25.11
CA GLU A 497 8.17 15.82 -25.72
C GLU A 497 7.29 16.95 -25.16
N ASN A 498 5.99 16.68 -25.03
CA ASN A 498 4.97 17.61 -24.52
C ASN A 498 4.75 17.49 -23.01
N GLY A 499 5.42 16.57 -22.31
CA GLY A 499 5.22 16.31 -20.90
C GLY A 499 5.63 17.49 -20.02
N TRP A 500 4.80 17.81 -19.03
CA TRP A 500 5.03 18.92 -18.12
C TRP A 500 6.36 18.77 -17.36
N ARG A 501 6.66 17.59 -16.78
CA ARG A 501 7.91 17.38 -16.02
C ARG A 501 9.14 17.62 -16.88
N ARG A 502 9.18 17.13 -18.13
CA ARG A 502 10.29 17.38 -19.06
C ARG A 502 10.49 18.88 -19.29
N ASN A 503 9.41 19.57 -19.66
CA ASN A 503 9.48 20.98 -20.05
C ASN A 503 9.76 21.90 -18.87
N ILE A 504 9.18 21.63 -17.69
CA ILE A 504 9.39 22.49 -16.53
C ILE A 504 10.80 22.34 -15.94
N ASN A 505 11.39 21.13 -16.01
CA ASN A 505 12.80 20.95 -15.65
C ASN A 505 13.73 21.79 -16.52
N LEU A 506 13.50 21.85 -17.84
CA LEU A 506 14.26 22.72 -18.74
C LEU A 506 13.99 24.20 -18.45
N GLY A 507 12.72 24.56 -18.32
CA GLY A 507 12.28 25.93 -18.07
C GLY A 507 12.88 26.53 -16.82
N ILE A 508 12.87 25.79 -15.71
CA ILE A 508 13.46 26.24 -14.45
C ILE A 508 14.97 26.38 -14.57
N ARG A 509 15.68 25.48 -15.26
CA ARG A 509 17.14 25.56 -15.36
C ARG A 509 17.60 26.71 -16.26
N GLU A 510 16.84 27.01 -17.30
CA GLU A 510 17.20 28.00 -18.32
C GLU A 510 16.54 29.38 -18.08
N GLY A 511 15.62 29.49 -17.12
CA GLY A 511 14.84 30.71 -16.89
C GLY A 511 13.81 30.97 -17.98
N THR A 512 13.29 29.91 -18.61
CA THR A 512 12.38 29.96 -19.77
C THR A 512 11.00 29.34 -19.49
N SER A 513 10.68 29.10 -18.21
CA SER A 513 9.45 28.41 -17.77
C SER A 513 8.18 28.96 -18.41
N ARG A 514 7.98 30.29 -18.44
CA ARG A 514 6.79 30.90 -19.07
C ARG A 514 6.63 30.45 -20.52
N THR A 515 7.69 30.56 -21.33
CA THR A 515 7.65 30.22 -22.75
C THR A 515 7.30 28.75 -22.96
N LEU A 516 7.93 27.85 -22.21
CA LEU A 516 7.69 26.40 -22.34
C LEU A 516 6.30 26.01 -21.84
N MET A 517 5.83 26.60 -20.74
CA MET A 517 4.47 26.34 -20.22
C MET A 517 3.41 26.84 -21.19
N ASP A 518 3.56 28.05 -21.75
CA ASP A 518 2.64 28.58 -22.77
C ASP A 518 2.62 27.72 -24.04
N GLN A 519 3.75 27.08 -24.39
CA GLN A 519 3.84 26.18 -25.54
C GLN A 519 3.06 24.88 -25.35
N ILE A 520 3.16 24.25 -24.17
CA ILE A 520 2.53 22.94 -23.93
C ILE A 520 1.08 23.07 -23.43
N LYS A 521 0.69 24.21 -22.85
CA LYS A 521 -0.65 24.41 -22.27
C LYS A 521 -1.80 24.06 -23.21
N PRO A 522 -1.83 24.47 -24.49
CA PRO A 522 -2.93 24.13 -25.40
C PRO A 522 -3.10 22.63 -25.64
N ILE A 523 -2.01 21.86 -25.54
CA ILE A 523 -2.04 20.39 -25.68
C ILE A 523 -2.74 19.76 -24.47
N TYR A 524 -2.40 20.25 -23.27
CA TYR A 524 -3.05 19.84 -22.04
C TYR A 524 -4.50 20.29 -21.95
N ASP A 525 -4.84 21.49 -22.47
CA ASP A 525 -6.24 21.97 -22.50
C ASP A 525 -7.10 21.01 -23.32
N ALA A 526 -6.63 20.62 -24.51
CA ALA A 526 -7.34 19.66 -25.36
C ALA A 526 -7.42 18.25 -24.73
N ALA A 527 -6.35 17.80 -24.08
CA ALA A 527 -6.34 16.50 -23.40
C ALA A 527 -7.29 16.47 -22.19
N LEU A 528 -7.38 17.56 -21.44
CA LEU A 528 -8.31 17.68 -20.33
C LEU A 528 -9.77 17.74 -20.80
N GLU A 529 -10.05 18.44 -21.91
CA GLU A 529 -11.39 18.46 -22.53
C GLU A 529 -11.84 17.03 -22.89
N ASP A 530 -10.99 16.25 -23.56
CA ASP A 530 -11.25 14.84 -23.87
C ASP A 530 -11.39 13.95 -22.63
N TYR A 531 -10.53 14.18 -21.61
CA TYR A 531 -10.58 13.46 -20.34
C TYR A 531 -11.93 13.66 -19.64
N LEU A 532 -12.41 14.90 -19.59
CA LEU A 532 -13.69 15.25 -18.96
C LEU A 532 -14.91 14.90 -19.83
N GLY A 533 -14.70 14.51 -21.09
CA GLY A 533 -15.78 14.14 -22.02
C GLY A 533 -16.55 15.33 -22.59
N ASN A 534 -15.92 16.50 -22.69
CA ASN A 534 -16.52 17.75 -23.20
C ASN A 534 -16.32 17.95 -24.70
#